data_AF-A0A3S3E171-F1
#
_entry.id   AF-A0A3S3E171-F1
#
_cell.length_a   1.000
_cell.length_b   1.000
_cell.length_c   1.000
_cell.angle_alpha   90.00
_cell.angle_beta   90.00
_cell.angle_gamma   90.00
#
_symmetry.space_group_name_H-M   'P 1'
#
loop_
_entity.id
_entity.type
_entity.pdbx_description
1 polymer ?
#
loop_
_entity_poly.entity_id
_entity_poly.type
_entity_poly.pdbx_seq_one_letter_code
_entity_poly.pdbx_strand_id
1 'polypeptide(L)'
;MANANKRKGDQEEREVLAVLRANGFPHAERTRPGRMEDQGDIFVTRTTGLAPGVVVQVKNVQQPRWREWVAQLANQRAHSGALIAFLTHKVRGSGGRPPIRLAVMELSAFTDLLRAAGHGDPVDTDNHR
;
A
#
# COMPACT_ATOMS: atom_id res chain seq x y z
N MET A 1 -7.82 11.08 -25.13
CA MET A 1 -7.60 12.25 -24.24
C MET A 1 -7.06 11.77 -22.91
N ALA A 2 -5.88 12.23 -22.49
CA ALA A 2 -5.32 11.86 -21.17
C ALA A 2 -6.13 12.54 -20.07
N ASN A 3 -6.94 11.76 -19.34
CA ASN A 3 -7.74 12.25 -18.22
C ASN A 3 -6.80 12.86 -17.15
N ALA A 4 -7.04 14.11 -16.76
CA ALA A 4 -6.21 14.82 -15.77
C ALA A 4 -6.09 14.05 -14.45
N ASN A 5 -7.15 13.33 -14.04
CA ASN A 5 -7.14 12.48 -12.87
C ASN A 5 -6.23 11.26 -13.05
N LYS A 6 -6.19 10.67 -14.25
CA LYS A 6 -5.28 9.56 -14.56
C LYS A 6 -3.82 10.02 -14.49
N ARG A 7 -3.49 11.16 -15.11
CA ARG A 7 -2.15 11.76 -15.02
C ARG A 7 -1.74 12.05 -13.57
N LYS A 8 -2.68 12.54 -12.75
CA LYS A 8 -2.44 12.81 -11.33
C LYS A 8 -2.16 11.53 -10.54
N GLY A 9 -2.92 10.45 -10.82
CA GLY A 9 -2.67 9.12 -10.24
C GLY A 9 -1.30 8.56 -10.64
N ASP A 10 -1.02 8.53 -11.94
CA ASP A 10 0.26 8.06 -12.48
C ASP A 10 1.47 8.81 -11.89
N GLN A 11 1.34 10.13 -11.70
CA GLN A 11 2.38 10.93 -11.07
C GLN A 11 2.55 10.57 -9.60
N GLU A 12 1.45 10.41 -8.85
CA GLU A 12 1.52 10.03 -7.45
C GLU A 12 2.16 8.66 -7.24
N GLU A 13 1.82 7.67 -8.08
CA GLU A 13 2.42 6.34 -8.04
C GLU A 13 3.94 6.40 -8.24
N ARG A 14 4.42 7.23 -9.18
CA ARG A 14 5.86 7.44 -9.38
C ARG A 14 6.52 8.08 -8.16
N GLU A 15 5.87 9.06 -7.53
CA GLU A 15 6.40 9.72 -6.33
C GLU A 15 6.46 8.76 -5.13
N VAL A 16 5.43 7.94 -4.91
CA VAL A 16 5.43 6.90 -3.86
C VAL A 16 6.52 5.87 -4.12
N LEU A 17 6.66 5.41 -5.37
CA LEU A 17 7.72 4.47 -5.75
C LEU A 17 9.11 5.02 -5.46
N ALA A 18 9.36 6.30 -5.76
CA ALA A 18 10.62 6.96 -5.48
C ALA A 18 10.91 7.01 -3.97
N VAL A 19 9.89 7.32 -3.15
CA VAL A 19 10.01 7.29 -1.68
C VAL A 19 10.38 5.88 -1.20
N LEU A 20 9.66 4.84 -1.65
CA LEU A 20 9.95 3.47 -1.25
C LEU A 20 11.39 3.05 -1.59
N ARG A 21 11.83 3.32 -2.82
CA ARG A 21 13.19 2.98 -3.26
C ARG A 21 14.27 3.72 -2.48
N ALA A 22 14.05 5.00 -2.18
CA ALA A 22 14.95 5.80 -1.35
C ALA A 22 15.02 5.31 0.11
N ASN A 23 14.01 4.59 0.59
CA ASN A 23 13.90 4.09 1.96
C ASN A 23 14.16 2.57 2.06
N GLY A 24 15.06 2.04 1.24
CA GLY A 24 15.55 0.66 1.39
C GLY A 24 14.72 -0.41 0.67
N PHE A 25 13.77 -0.02 -0.18
CA PHE A 25 13.04 -0.96 -1.05
C PHE A 25 13.43 -0.79 -2.53
N PRO A 26 14.71 -1.06 -2.90
CA PRO A 26 15.24 -0.74 -4.23
C PRO A 26 14.52 -1.50 -5.36
N HIS A 27 13.94 -2.66 -5.02
CA HIS A 27 13.24 -3.53 -5.96
C HIS A 27 11.73 -3.25 -6.06
N ALA A 28 11.22 -2.22 -5.36
CA ALA A 28 9.83 -1.83 -5.50
C ALA A 28 9.52 -1.51 -6.98
N GLU A 29 8.35 -1.92 -7.45
CA GLU A 29 7.91 -1.71 -8.83
C GLU A 29 6.40 -1.48 -8.93
N ARG A 30 5.98 -0.69 -9.94
CA ARG A 30 4.56 -0.55 -10.27
C ARG A 30 4.04 -1.82 -10.89
N THR A 31 2.78 -2.17 -10.60
CA THR A 31 2.10 -3.29 -11.26
C THR A 31 1.89 -2.96 -12.74
N ARG A 32 1.99 -4.00 -13.59
CA ARG A 32 1.84 -3.83 -15.05
C ARG A 32 0.36 -3.72 -15.42
N PRO A 33 -0.03 -2.78 -16.30
CA PRO A 33 -1.35 -2.79 -16.90
C PRO A 33 -1.61 -4.12 -17.60
N GLY A 34 -2.73 -4.78 -17.31
CA GLY A 34 -3.10 -6.08 -17.90
C GLY A 34 -2.84 -7.31 -17.02
N ARG A 35 -2.24 -7.17 -15.83
CA ARG A 35 -2.47 -8.12 -14.73
C ARG A 35 -3.88 -7.91 -14.19
N MET A 36 -4.49 -8.95 -13.59
CA MET A 36 -5.78 -8.84 -12.89
C MET A 36 -5.78 -7.56 -12.04
N GLU A 37 -6.75 -6.67 -12.32
CA GLU A 37 -6.77 -5.25 -11.91
C GLU A 37 -6.77 -5.04 -10.37
N ASP A 38 -6.81 -6.12 -9.60
CA ASP A 38 -7.03 -6.13 -8.15
C ASP A 38 -5.79 -6.51 -7.32
N GLN A 39 -4.57 -6.39 -7.84
CA GLN A 39 -3.36 -6.74 -7.07
C GLN A 39 -2.68 -5.54 -6.38
N GLY A 40 -3.22 -4.33 -6.54
CA GLY A 40 -2.63 -3.09 -6.04
C GLY A 40 -1.78 -2.36 -7.09
N ASP A 41 -1.25 -1.19 -6.73
CA ASP A 41 -0.55 -0.30 -7.67
C ASP A 41 0.98 -0.51 -7.65
N ILE A 42 1.55 -0.89 -6.50
CA ILE A 42 2.99 -1.09 -6.30
C ILE A 42 3.24 -2.37 -5.51
N PHE A 43 4.24 -3.15 -5.94
CA PHE A 43 4.83 -4.25 -5.17
C PHE A 43 6.12 -3.74 -4.53
N VAL A 44 6.25 -3.88 -3.20
CA VAL A 44 7.42 -3.37 -2.47
C VAL A 44 8.56 -4.39 -2.49
N THR A 45 8.23 -5.67 -2.25
CA THR A 45 9.17 -6.78 -2.32
C THR A 45 9.03 -7.48 -3.66
N ARG A 46 10.10 -7.48 -4.44
CA ARG A 46 10.17 -8.24 -5.69
C ARG A 46 10.52 -9.69 -5.36
N THR A 47 9.58 -10.60 -5.59
CA THR A 47 9.91 -12.02 -5.73
C THR A 47 9.47 -12.45 -7.11
N THR A 48 10.40 -12.51 -8.06
CA THR A 48 10.11 -13.01 -9.41
C THR A 48 9.66 -14.46 -9.32
N GLY A 49 8.39 -14.72 -9.67
CA GLY A 49 7.80 -16.08 -9.65
C GLY A 49 7.05 -16.45 -8.38
N LEU A 50 6.99 -15.58 -7.36
CA LEU A 50 6.18 -15.77 -6.14
C LEU A 50 5.30 -14.55 -5.89
N ALA A 51 4.29 -14.70 -5.02
CA ALA A 51 3.45 -13.59 -4.57
C ALA A 51 4.31 -12.46 -3.96
N PRO A 52 3.98 -11.17 -4.21
CA PRO A 52 4.67 -10.05 -3.57
C PRO A 52 4.51 -10.15 -2.05
N GLY A 53 5.59 -9.93 -1.28
CA GLY A 53 5.48 -9.93 0.18
C GLY A 53 4.61 -8.77 0.70
N VAL A 54 4.66 -7.62 0.02
CA VAL A 54 3.93 -6.40 0.38
C VAL A 54 3.36 -5.73 -0.87
N VAL A 55 2.07 -5.35 -0.81
CA VAL A 55 1.39 -4.56 -1.85
C VAL A 55 0.96 -3.19 -1.33
N VAL A 56 0.95 -2.20 -2.23
CA VAL A 56 0.56 -0.83 -1.93
C VAL A 56 -0.49 -0.34 -2.90
N GLN A 57 -1.55 0.26 -2.37
CA GLN A 57 -2.54 0.99 -3.14
C GLN A 57 -2.36 2.50 -2.93
N VAL A 58 -2.25 3.28 -4.01
CA VAL A 58 -1.99 4.71 -3.99
C VAL A 58 -3.26 5.52 -4.18
N LYS A 59 -3.52 6.48 -3.30
CA LYS A 59 -4.68 7.40 -3.38
C LYS A 59 -4.23 8.86 -3.30
N ASN A 60 -4.59 9.63 -4.33
CA ASN A 60 -4.41 11.09 -4.36
C ASN A 60 -5.73 11.80 -4.61
N VAL A 61 -6.56 11.87 -3.57
CA VAL A 61 -7.86 12.52 -3.62
C VAL A 61 -8.08 13.41 -2.40
N GLN A 62 -9.01 14.35 -2.51
CA GLN A 62 -9.26 15.34 -1.45
C GLN A 62 -9.92 14.73 -0.21
N GLN A 63 -10.97 13.96 -0.44
CA GLN A 63 -11.81 13.40 0.60
C GLN A 63 -11.56 11.89 0.63
N PRO A 64 -10.97 11.37 1.70
CA PRO A 64 -10.71 9.96 1.78
C PRO A 64 -11.98 9.14 2.04
N ARG A 65 -12.10 7.97 1.39
CA ARG A 65 -13.19 6.99 1.61
C ARG A 65 -12.63 5.79 2.38
N TRP A 66 -12.17 6.02 3.61
CA TRP A 66 -11.36 5.05 4.36
C TRP A 66 -12.01 3.67 4.51
N ARG A 67 -13.28 3.63 4.95
CA ARG A 67 -14.00 2.37 5.19
C ARG A 67 -14.01 1.47 3.96
N GLU A 68 -14.30 2.05 2.79
CA GLU A 68 -14.33 1.30 1.54
C GLU A 68 -12.94 0.88 1.10
N TRP A 69 -11.96 1.79 1.13
CA TRP A 69 -10.63 1.47 0.62
C TRP A 69 -9.90 0.45 1.48
N VAL A 70 -10.08 0.48 2.80
CA VAL A 70 -9.53 -0.53 3.69
C VAL A 70 -10.18 -1.90 3.43
N ALA A 71 -11.49 -1.95 3.20
CA ALA A 71 -12.17 -3.20 2.81
C ALA A 71 -11.67 -3.72 1.44
N GLN A 72 -11.49 -2.83 0.46
CA GLN A 72 -10.91 -3.20 -0.84
C GLN A 72 -9.46 -3.69 -0.70
N LEU A 73 -8.67 -3.06 0.17
CA LEU A 73 -7.27 -3.45 0.41
C LEU A 73 -7.16 -4.89 0.92
N ALA A 74 -8.10 -5.35 1.75
CA ALA A 74 -8.14 -6.74 2.20
C ALA A 74 -8.32 -7.72 1.03
N ASN A 75 -9.19 -7.40 0.07
CA ASN A 75 -9.36 -8.20 -1.14
C ASN A 75 -8.10 -8.19 -2.01
N GLN A 76 -7.46 -7.04 -2.17
CA GLN A 76 -6.23 -6.92 -2.94
C GLN A 76 -5.08 -7.73 -2.33
N ARG A 77 -4.94 -7.70 -1.00
CA ARG A 77 -4.00 -8.54 -0.27
C ARG A 77 -4.25 -10.02 -0.55
N ALA A 78 -5.49 -10.46 -0.45
CA ALA A 78 -5.87 -11.85 -0.71
C ALA A 78 -5.58 -12.27 -2.16
N HIS A 79 -5.97 -11.45 -3.14
CA HIS A 79 -5.75 -11.73 -4.58
C HIS A 79 -4.28 -11.69 -5.00
N SER A 80 -3.47 -10.85 -4.36
CA SER A 80 -2.03 -10.80 -4.61
C SER A 80 -1.26 -11.91 -3.87
N GLY A 81 -1.86 -12.56 -2.87
CA GLY A 81 -1.16 -13.48 -1.98
C GLY A 81 -0.16 -12.79 -1.05
N ALA A 82 -0.31 -11.49 -0.85
CA ALA A 82 0.64 -10.71 -0.07
C ALA A 82 0.46 -10.91 1.43
N LEU A 83 1.58 -10.87 2.14
CA LEU A 83 1.58 -10.93 3.60
C LEU A 83 1.06 -9.62 4.19
N ILE A 84 1.46 -8.49 3.58
CA ILE A 84 1.19 -7.14 4.06
C ILE A 84 0.56 -6.34 2.93
N ALA A 85 -0.43 -5.50 3.27
CA ALA A 85 -0.99 -4.53 2.35
C ALA A 85 -1.22 -3.20 3.06
N PHE A 86 -0.94 -2.08 2.38
CA PHE A 86 -1.27 -0.75 2.89
C PHE A 86 -1.69 0.20 1.79
N LEU A 87 -2.46 1.21 2.17
CA LEU A 87 -2.81 2.33 1.31
C LEU A 87 -1.84 3.48 1.58
N THR A 88 -1.47 4.22 0.53
CA THR A 88 -0.90 5.55 0.69
C THR A 88 -1.93 6.61 0.38
N HIS A 89 -1.98 7.66 1.19
CA HIS A 89 -2.82 8.83 0.92
C HIS A 89 -2.03 10.12 1.09
N LYS A 90 -2.03 10.95 0.06
CA LYS A 90 -1.40 12.26 0.09
C LYS A 90 -2.31 13.26 0.79
N VAL A 91 -1.82 13.81 1.89
CA VAL A 91 -2.49 14.88 2.63
C VAL A 91 -2.47 16.16 1.80
N ARG A 92 -3.61 16.87 1.78
CA ARG A 92 -3.75 18.15 1.07
C ARG A 92 -2.97 19.25 1.80
N GLY A 93 -2.56 20.27 1.03
CA GLY A 93 -2.14 21.56 1.60
C GLY A 93 -0.76 21.55 2.23
N SER A 94 0.27 21.10 1.50
CA SER A 94 1.64 21.15 2.03
C SER A 94 2.22 22.57 2.11
N GLY A 95 1.55 23.60 1.57
CA GLY A 95 1.97 25.00 1.70
C GLY A 95 3.38 25.27 1.15
N GLY A 96 3.78 24.59 0.08
CA GLY A 96 5.14 24.65 -0.49
C GLY A 96 6.14 23.68 0.15
N ARG A 97 5.77 22.97 1.23
CA ARG A 97 6.58 21.91 1.83
C ARG A 97 6.44 20.60 1.05
N PRO A 98 7.37 19.65 1.23
CA PRO A 98 7.20 18.29 0.73
C PRO A 98 5.85 17.70 1.16
N PRO A 99 5.16 16.96 0.28
CA PRO A 99 3.86 16.40 0.61
C PRO A 99 3.97 15.33 1.68
N ILE A 100 3.09 15.40 2.68
CA ILE A 100 2.91 14.32 3.66
C ILE A 100 2.08 13.21 3.01
N ARG A 101 2.56 11.97 3.14
CA ARG A 101 1.86 10.76 2.71
C ARG A 101 1.65 9.86 3.92
N LEU A 102 0.40 9.54 4.19
CA LEU A 102 0.04 8.60 5.24
C LEU A 102 0.13 7.18 4.68
N ALA A 103 0.66 6.26 5.47
CA ALA A 103 0.46 4.84 5.28
C ALA A 103 -0.73 4.42 6.14
N VAL A 104 -1.74 3.80 5.51
CA VAL A 104 -3.02 3.48 6.15
C VAL A 104 -3.32 1.98 5.97
N MET A 105 -3.64 1.31 7.06
CA MET A 105 -4.06 -0.09 7.13
C MET A 105 -4.98 -0.27 8.35
N GLU A 106 -5.59 -1.45 8.49
CA GLU A 106 -6.29 -1.79 9.72
C GLU A 106 -5.33 -1.83 10.91
N LEU A 107 -5.82 -1.46 12.10
CA LEU A 107 -5.02 -1.49 13.31
C LEU A 107 -4.50 -2.90 13.62
N SER A 108 -5.31 -3.93 13.41
CA SER A 108 -4.92 -5.35 13.53
C SER A 108 -3.70 -5.68 12.67
N ALA A 109 -3.75 -5.32 11.38
CA ALA A 109 -2.61 -5.52 10.47
C ALA A 109 -1.36 -4.75 10.89
N PHE A 110 -1.53 -3.53 11.43
CA PHE A 110 -0.41 -2.77 11.97
C PHE A 110 0.19 -3.42 13.23
N THR A 111 -0.64 -3.97 14.11
CA THR A 111 -0.15 -4.71 15.29
C THR A 111 0.59 -5.99 14.90
N ASP A 112 0.18 -6.64 13.81
CA ASP A 112 0.92 -7.79 13.25
C ASP A 112 2.32 -7.38 12.78
N LEU A 113 2.45 -6.21 12.16
CA LEU A 113 3.75 -5.65 11.78
C LEU A 113 4.63 -5.35 13.00
N LEU A 114 4.06 -4.73 14.04
CA LEU A 114 4.80 -4.44 15.26
C LEU A 114 5.31 -5.72 15.93
N ARG A 115 4.48 -6.78 15.98
CA ARG A 115 4.89 -8.09 16.49
C ARG A 115 5.97 -8.72 15.61
N ALA A 116 5.81 -8.70 14.29
CA ALA A 116 6.82 -9.20 13.36
C ALA A 116 8.15 -8.43 13.46
N ALA A 117 8.12 -7.16 13.86
CA ALA A 117 9.30 -6.34 14.13
C ALA A 117 9.91 -6.58 15.53
N GLY A 118 9.33 -7.46 16.35
CA GLY A 118 9.83 -7.80 17.69
C GLY A 118 9.33 -6.89 18.81
N HIS A 119 8.28 -6.09 18.59
CA HIS A 119 7.71 -5.18 19.59
C HIS A 119 6.50 -5.76 20.35
N GLY A 120 6.22 -7.05 20.23
CA GLY A 120 5.16 -7.71 20.98
C GLY A 120 5.28 -9.22 20.98
N ASP A 121 4.54 -9.86 21.87
CA ASP A 121 4.56 -11.30 22.08
C ASP A 121 3.70 -12.06 21.05
N PRO A 122 3.96 -13.37 20.85
CA PRO A 122 3.04 -14.24 20.12
C PRO A 122 1.64 -14.20 20.73
N VAL A 123 0.62 -14.24 19.88
CA VAL A 123 -0.77 -14.33 20.33
C VAL A 123 -1.14 -15.79 20.36
N ASP A 124 -1.64 -16.28 21.51
CA ASP A 124 -2.22 -17.61 21.60
C ASP A 124 -3.47 -17.67 20.71
N THR A 125 -3.38 -18.44 19.62
CA THR A 125 -4.45 -18.57 18.64
C THR A 125 -5.65 -19.41 19.14
N ASP A 126 -5.58 -19.92 20.37
CA ASP A 126 -6.59 -20.82 20.94
C ASP A 126 -7.80 -20.10 21.56
N ASN A 127 -7.79 -18.78 21.72
CA ASN A 127 -8.80 -18.10 22.53
C ASN A 127 -9.94 -17.40 21.78
N HIS A 128 -10.06 -17.54 20.45
CA HIS A 128 -11.17 -16.95 19.69
C HIS A 128 -11.89 -18.01 18.82
N ARG A 129 -12.83 -18.72 19.45
CA ARG A 129 -14.01 -19.32 18.81
C ARG A 129 -15.26 -18.60 19.27
#